data_AF-A0A6C1U1E5-F1
#
_entry.id   AF-A0A6C1U1E5-F1
#
_cell.length_a   1.000
_cell.length_b   1.000
_cell.length_c   1.000
_cell.angle_alpha   90.00
_cell.angle_beta   90.00
_cell.angle_gamma   90.00
#
_symmetry.space_group_name_H-M   'P 1'
#
loop_
_entity.id
_entity.type
_entity.pdbx_description
1 polymer ?
#
loop_
_entity_poly.entity_id
_entity_poly.type
_entity_poly.pdbx_seq_one_letter_code
_entity_poly.pdbx_strand_id
1 'polypeptide(L)'
;MTTTLAATTSAVIDIDGMPARLRGDVEKLLCELPQDRADYSLFDVWDTAWFTRWHRNPDGTIGCRELVYAPAADLARLRENLADLAQRAGFAAQLTTRVA
;
A
#
# COMPACT_ATOMS: atom_id res chain seq x y z
N MET A 1 0.87 30.36 6.79
CA MET A 1 1.77 29.37 6.18
C MET A 1 0.97 28.65 5.11
N THR A 2 1.31 28.83 3.85
CA THR A 2 0.62 28.17 2.73
C THR A 2 1.30 26.83 2.54
N THR A 3 0.75 25.78 3.16
CA THR A 3 1.22 24.41 2.90
C THR A 3 0.79 24.06 1.49
N THR A 4 1.72 24.05 0.54
CA THR A 4 1.48 23.48 -0.78
C THR A 4 1.12 22.01 -0.55
N LEU A 5 -0.12 21.63 -0.82
CA LEU A 5 -0.52 20.22 -0.85
C LEU A 5 0.34 19.54 -1.90
N ALA A 6 1.22 18.63 -1.48
CA ALA A 6 1.98 17.83 -2.41
C ALA A 6 0.99 17.03 -3.28
N ALA A 7 1.22 17.00 -4.59
CA ALA A 7 0.33 16.31 -5.51
C ALA A 7 0.23 14.82 -5.14
N THR A 8 -0.99 14.36 -4.90
CA THR A 8 -1.28 12.95 -4.61
C THR A 8 -1.02 12.12 -5.86
N THR A 9 -0.25 11.04 -5.70
CA THR A 9 0.01 10.04 -6.75
C THR A 9 -0.68 8.74 -6.37
N SER A 10 -1.16 7.97 -7.36
CA SER A 10 -1.71 6.64 -7.13
C SER A 10 -0.63 5.56 -7.34
N ALA A 11 -0.69 4.49 -6.56
CA ALA A 11 0.17 3.33 -6.70
C ALA A 11 -0.57 2.03 -6.39
N VAL A 12 -0.10 0.93 -6.96
CA VAL A 12 -0.59 -0.41 -6.66
C VAL A 12 0.44 -1.14 -5.82
N ILE A 13 -0.01 -1.73 -4.73
CA ILE A 13 0.74 -2.67 -3.91
C ILE A 13 0.31 -4.07 -4.34
N ASP A 14 1.27 -4.93 -4.65
CA ASP A 14 1.07 -6.35 -4.92
C ASP A 14 1.93 -7.15 -3.93
N ILE A 15 1.30 -8.02 -3.15
CA ILE A 15 1.95 -8.89 -2.16
C ILE A 15 1.53 -10.33 -2.42
N ASP A 16 2.48 -11.25 -2.39
CA ASP A 16 2.23 -12.69 -2.52
C ASP A 16 3.21 -13.51 -1.67
N GLY A 17 2.79 -14.72 -1.26
CA GLY A 17 3.61 -15.64 -0.48
C GLY A 17 3.89 -15.17 0.96
N MET A 18 3.17 -14.18 1.48
CA MET A 18 3.45 -13.61 2.81
C MET A 18 2.91 -14.50 3.93
N PRO A 19 3.69 -14.81 4.99
CA PRO A 19 3.16 -15.47 6.17
C PRO A 19 2.04 -14.66 6.84
N ALA A 20 0.90 -15.30 7.15
CA ALA A 20 -0.30 -14.63 7.65
C ALA A 20 -0.09 -13.76 8.90
N ARG A 21 0.88 -14.12 9.75
CA ARG A 21 1.23 -13.36 10.96
C ARG A 21 1.75 -11.95 10.68
N LEU A 22 2.30 -11.70 9.48
CA LEU A 22 2.88 -10.42 9.08
C LEU A 22 1.85 -9.43 8.53
N ARG A 23 0.58 -9.84 8.41
CA ARG A 23 -0.52 -8.96 7.99
C ARG A 23 -0.50 -7.64 8.76
N GLY A 24 -0.41 -7.71 10.08
CA GLY A 24 -0.43 -6.53 10.94
C GLY A 24 0.77 -5.62 10.74
N ASP A 25 1.92 -6.16 10.32
CA ASP A 25 3.11 -5.34 10.07
C ASP A 25 2.99 -4.58 8.75
N VAL A 26 2.42 -5.20 7.71
CA VAL A 26 2.08 -4.48 6.47
C VAL A 26 1.01 -3.42 6.72
N GLU A 27 -0.05 -3.74 7.45
CA GLU A 27 -1.12 -2.77 7.77
C GLU A 27 -0.58 -1.57 8.57
N LYS A 28 0.41 -1.77 9.47
CA LYS A 28 1.10 -0.65 10.15
C LYS A 28 1.83 0.25 9.15
N LEU A 29 2.55 -0.30 8.17
CA LEU A 29 3.21 0.49 7.14
C LEU A 29 2.21 1.31 6.31
N LEU A 30 1.03 0.74 6.01
CA LEU A 30 -0.05 1.48 5.32
C LEU A 30 -0.58 2.65 6.17
N CYS A 31 -0.67 2.47 7.49
CA CYS A 31 -1.08 3.53 8.41
C CYS A 31 -0.06 4.68 8.52
N GLU A 32 1.19 4.52 8.05
CA GLU A 32 2.20 5.59 8.00
C GLU A 32 1.98 6.56 6.82
N LEU A 33 1.09 6.22 5.88
CA LEU A 33 0.71 7.14 4.81
C LEU A 33 -0.12 8.31 5.37
N PRO A 34 0.03 9.53 4.81
CA PRO A 34 -0.76 10.68 5.23
C PRO A 34 -2.27 10.40 5.17
N GLN A 35 -2.98 10.67 6.27
CA GLN A 35 -4.44 10.50 6.39
C GLN A 35 -5.20 11.81 6.11
N ASP A 36 -4.55 12.79 5.48
CA ASP A 36 -5.21 14.04 5.10
C ASP A 36 -6.48 13.72 4.30
N ARG A 37 -7.48 14.61 4.41
CA ARG A 37 -8.78 14.44 3.74
C ARG A 37 -8.53 14.02 2.30
N ALA A 38 -8.72 12.74 2.06
CA ALA A 38 -8.79 12.16 0.75
C ALA A 38 -9.75 13.05 -0.04
N ASP A 39 -9.27 13.67 -1.12
CA ASP A 39 -10.17 14.29 -2.06
C ASP A 39 -10.93 13.16 -2.71
N TYR A 40 -12.11 12.83 -2.15
CA TYR A 40 -12.92 11.69 -2.56
C TYR A 40 -13.34 11.76 -4.05
N SER A 41 -13.16 12.91 -4.72
CA SER A 41 -13.34 13.03 -6.16
C SER A 41 -12.25 12.35 -6.99
N LEU A 42 -11.09 12.04 -6.40
CA LEU A 42 -9.99 11.29 -7.01
C LEU A 42 -10.23 9.78 -7.03
N PHE A 43 -11.30 9.30 -6.39
CA PHE A 43 -11.56 7.90 -6.14
C PHE A 43 -12.74 7.44 -6.99
N ASP A 44 -12.57 6.35 -7.73
CA ASP A 44 -13.72 5.54 -8.10
C ASP A 44 -14.16 4.78 -6.85
N VAL A 45 -15.39 5.06 -6.38
CA VAL A 45 -15.97 4.43 -5.18
C VAL A 45 -16.02 2.90 -5.31
N TRP A 46 -16.06 2.37 -6.53
CA TRP A 46 -16.06 0.94 -6.79
C TRP A 46 -14.66 0.31 -6.70
N ASP A 47 -13.61 1.09 -6.97
CA ASP A 47 -12.21 0.64 -6.89
C ASP A 47 -11.57 0.90 -5.52
N THR A 48 -12.22 1.72 -4.68
CA THR A 48 -11.68 2.11 -3.37
C THR A 48 -12.07 1.11 -2.30
N ALA A 49 -11.15 0.24 -1.94
CA ALA A 49 -11.35 -0.67 -0.82
C ALA A 49 -11.18 0.09 0.52
N TRP A 50 -12.17 -0.04 1.40
CA TRP A 50 -12.11 0.53 2.77
C TRP A 50 -11.23 -0.30 3.72
N PHE A 51 -10.80 -1.46 3.25
CA PHE A 51 -9.93 -2.40 3.93
C PHE A 51 -9.09 -3.13 2.89
N THR A 52 -7.89 -3.55 3.28
CA THR A 52 -7.03 -4.39 2.45
C THR A 52 -7.72 -5.73 2.14
N ARG A 53 -7.87 -6.05 0.84
CA ARG A 53 -8.48 -7.27 0.32
C ARG A 53 -7.46 -8.40 0.31
N TRP A 54 -7.14 -8.89 1.50
CA TRP A 54 -6.32 -10.08 1.68
C TRP A 54 -6.98 -11.33 1.08
N HIS A 55 -6.20 -12.12 0.33
CA HIS A 55 -6.57 -13.47 -0.07
C HIS A 55 -5.61 -14.48 0.58
N ARG A 56 -6.04 -15.74 0.64
CA ARG A 56 -5.24 -16.85 1.15
C ARG A 56 -4.84 -17.76 -0.01
N ASN A 57 -3.57 -18.13 -0.05
CA ASN A 57 -3.04 -19.11 -0.98
C ASN A 57 -3.26 -20.54 -0.45
N PRO A 58 -3.21 -21.57 -1.31
CA PRO A 58 -3.38 -22.97 -0.91
C PRO A 58 -2.35 -23.46 0.13
N ASP A 59 -1.15 -22.87 0.14
CA ASP A 59 -0.07 -23.18 1.08
C ASP A 59 -0.21 -22.46 2.44
N GLY A 60 -1.27 -21.69 2.64
CA GLY A 60 -1.54 -20.95 3.87
C GLY A 60 -0.85 -19.58 3.97
N THR A 61 -0.07 -19.19 2.95
CA THR A 61 0.39 -17.80 2.80
C THR A 61 -0.77 -16.89 2.40
N ILE A 62 -0.53 -15.58 2.48
CA ILE A 62 -1.51 -14.56 2.08
C ILE A 62 -0.89 -13.59 1.10
N GLY A 63 -1.77 -12.95 0.34
CA GLY A 63 -1.42 -11.89 -0.59
C GLY A 63 -2.51 -10.83 -0.64
N CYS A 64 -2.22 -9.73 -1.33
CA CYS A 64 -3.20 -8.70 -1.61
C CYS A 64 -2.79 -7.91 -2.86
N ARG A 65 -3.76 -7.18 -3.42
CA ARG A 65 -3.53 -6.20 -4.47
C ARG A 65 -4.33 -4.95 -4.14
N GLU A 66 -3.65 -3.91 -3.68
CA GLU A 66 -4.28 -2.69 -3.16
C GLU A 66 -3.90 -1.44 -3.93
N LEU A 67 -4.88 -0.57 -4.15
CA LEU A 67 -4.67 0.77 -4.69
C LEU A 67 -4.49 1.75 -3.53
N VAL A 68 -3.40 2.52 -3.54
CA VAL A 68 -3.08 3.51 -2.51
C VAL A 68 -2.80 4.87 -3.14
N TYR A 69 -3.03 5.93 -2.37
CA TYR A 69 -2.87 7.32 -2.78
C TYR A 69 -2.07 8.06 -1.72
N ALA A 70 -0.95 8.66 -2.11
CA ALA A 70 -0.12 9.47 -1.23
C ALA A 70 0.84 10.35 -2.04
N PRO A 71 1.47 11.35 -1.42
CA PRO A 71 2.59 12.04 -2.05
C PRO A 71 3.71 11.06 -2.46
N ALA A 72 4.40 11.36 -3.55
CA ALA A 72 5.42 10.47 -4.11
C ALA A 72 6.54 10.10 -3.12
N ALA A 73 6.90 11.02 -2.21
CA ALA A 73 7.89 10.78 -1.17
C ALA A 73 7.41 9.73 -0.14
N ASP A 74 6.13 9.75 0.24
CA ASP A 74 5.57 8.79 1.17
C ASP A 74 5.43 7.41 0.53
N LEU A 75 5.07 7.35 -0.76
CA LEU A 75 5.06 6.10 -1.53
C LEU A 75 6.46 5.50 -1.70
N ALA A 76 7.50 6.33 -1.85
CA ALA A 76 8.89 5.86 -1.90
C ALA A 76 9.32 5.25 -0.55
N ARG A 77 9.01 5.93 0.57
CA ARG A 77 9.28 5.40 1.92
C ARG A 77 8.53 4.10 2.18
N LEU A 78 7.25 4.01 1.80
CA LEU A 78 6.48 2.77 1.91
C LEU A 78 7.10 1.64 1.09
N ARG A 79 7.55 1.92 -0.15
CA ARG A 79 8.21 0.93 -1.01
C ARG A 79 9.48 0.38 -0.36
N GLU A 80 10.31 1.24 0.23
CA GLU A 80 11.55 0.85 0.91
C GLU A 80 11.27 -0.03 2.13
N ASN A 81 10.36 0.41 3.00
CA ASN A 81 9.99 -0.33 4.21
C ASN A 81 9.36 -1.69 3.89
N LEU A 82 8.49 -1.73 2.87
CA LEU A 82 7.85 -2.96 2.42
C LEU A 82 8.87 -3.92 1.78
N ALA A 83 9.82 -3.41 0.99
CA ALA A 83 10.88 -4.21 0.40
C ALA A 83 11.81 -4.82 1.47
N ASP A 84 12.18 -4.05 2.49
CA ASP A 84 12.99 -4.53 3.62
C ASP A 84 12.24 -5.60 4.44
N LEU A 85 10.94 -5.42 4.69
CA LEU A 85 10.10 -6.43 5.32
C LEU A 85 10.02 -7.72 4.47
N ALA A 86 9.77 -7.57 3.17
CA ALA A 86 9.69 -8.68 2.21
C ALA A 86 10.99 -9.47 2.12
N GLN A 87 12.13 -8.77 2.05
CA GLN A 87 13.45 -9.39 2.00
C GLN A 87 13.76 -10.18 3.27
N ARG A 88 13.49 -9.62 4.46
CA ARG A 88 13.76 -10.30 5.75
C ARG A 88 12.87 -11.51 5.98
N ALA A 89 11.63 -11.48 5.49
CA ALA A 89 10.64 -12.52 5.73
C ALA A 89 10.49 -13.52 4.57
N GLY A 90 11.10 -13.26 3.42
CA GLY A 90 11.10 -14.17 2.26
C GLY A 90 9.78 -14.22 1.50
N PHE A 91 9.10 -13.08 1.30
CA PHE A 91 7.89 -13.00 0.47
C PHE A 91 8.04 -11.99 -0.67
N ALA A 92 7.12 -12.01 -1.65
CA ALA A 92 7.14 -11.09 -2.77
C ALA A 92 6.30 -9.84 -2.43
N ALA A 93 6.88 -8.66 -2.62
CA ALA A 93 6.18 -7.40 -2.51
C ALA A 93 6.65 -6.41 -3.57
N GLN A 94 5.71 -5.73 -4.20
CA GLN A 94 5.98 -4.69 -5.17
C GLN A 94 5.05 -3.50 -4.93
N LEU A 95 5.58 -2.30 -5.16
CA LEU A 95 4.79 -1.07 -5.20
C LEU A 95 5.08 -0.34 -6.51
N THR A 96 4.07 -0.28 -7.38
CA THR A 96 4.16 0.32 -8.71
C THR A 96 3.35 1.61 -8.74
N THR A 97 4.03 2.76 -8.86
CA THR A 97 3.38 4.05 -9.09
C THR A 97 2.71 4.06 -10.45
N ARG A 98 1.45 4.50 -10.51
CA ARG A 98 0.76 4.75 -11.77
C ARG A 98 1.09 6.19 -12.19
N VAL A 99 1.68 6.33 -13.38
CA VAL A 99 1.83 7.65 -14.00
C VAL A 99 0.46 8.03 -14.55
N ALA A 100 -0.01 9.23 -14.18
CA ALA A 100 -1.24 9.81 -14.71
C ALA A 100 -1.12 10.14 -16.21
#